data_AF-A0A4Q7Z5I2-F1
#
_entry.id   AF-A0A4Q7Z5I2-F1
#
_cell.length_a   1.000
_cell.length_b   1.000
_cell.length_c   1.000
_cell.angle_alpha   90.00
_cell.angle_beta   90.00
_cell.angle_gamma   90.00
#
_symmetry.space_group_name_H-M   'P 1'
#
loop_
_entity.id
_entity.type
_entity.pdbx_description
1 polymer ?
#
loop_
_entity_poly.entity_id
_entity_poly.type
_entity_poly.pdbx_seq_one_letter_code
_entity_poly.pdbx_strand_id
1 'polypeptide(L)'
;MPQPRARTAGDIPTPPKAMTLAERRKQITRDRLGTSAASDYMKAPGRKPTGKPVRPNGHEATRGPAAQSPSAVRPGVAAAPENPTWVSSWATASPGLLSIGGHVKLPKRGSTYSGMWFYVLDEAGNFVIQQEIKKSTGDPVGDTSPTGVWCYDWWSSNSYPTDECFWWASNALGGPLQDGKKYYAWIFLNSSDGSSSPQGTTSPLVEAF
;
A
#
# COMPACT_ATOMS: atom_id res chain seq x y z
N MET A 1 4.63 69.63 14.02
CA MET A 1 4.31 68.21 14.29
C MET A 1 3.28 67.78 13.26
N PRO A 2 3.58 66.89 12.30
CA PRO A 2 2.60 66.44 11.32
C PRO A 2 1.57 65.51 11.99
N GLN A 3 0.29 65.74 11.74
CA GLN A 3 -0.79 64.88 12.24
C GLN A 3 -0.76 63.50 11.54
N PRO A 4 -1.02 62.39 12.26
CA PRO A 4 -1.11 61.08 11.64
C PRO A 4 -2.33 61.01 10.71
N ARG A 5 -2.12 60.48 9.48
CA ARG A 5 -3.20 60.26 8.51
C ARG A 5 -4.26 59.32 9.10
N ALA A 6 -5.53 59.70 8.98
CA ALA A 6 -6.66 58.85 9.32
C ALA A 6 -6.71 57.64 8.37
N ARG A 7 -6.75 56.42 8.92
CA ARG A 7 -6.93 55.19 8.13
C ARG A 7 -8.29 55.22 7.45
N THR A 8 -8.33 54.90 6.15
CA THR A 8 -9.58 54.84 5.38
C THR A 8 -10.06 53.39 5.25
N ALA A 9 -11.34 53.18 4.95
CA ALA A 9 -11.94 51.85 4.81
C ALA A 9 -11.25 50.95 3.75
N GLY A 10 -10.45 51.52 2.84
CA GLY A 10 -9.63 50.79 1.88
C GLY A 10 -8.33 50.20 2.45
N ASP A 11 -7.95 50.55 3.68
CA ASP A 11 -6.76 50.03 4.37
C ASP A 11 -7.04 48.72 5.15
N ILE A 12 -8.27 48.19 5.07
CA ILE A 12 -8.66 46.92 5.71
C ILE A 12 -8.38 45.79 4.71
N PRO A 13 -7.46 44.84 5.00
CA PRO A 13 -7.25 43.67 4.16
C PRO A 13 -8.56 42.91 3.99
N THR A 14 -8.95 42.63 2.75
CA THR A 14 -10.13 41.84 2.46
C THR A 14 -10.02 40.51 3.19
N PRO A 15 -10.99 40.13 4.04
CA PRO A 15 -10.91 38.87 4.75
C PRO A 15 -10.81 37.73 3.73
N PRO A 16 -9.92 36.74 3.95
CA PRO A 16 -9.80 35.61 3.03
C PRO A 16 -11.17 34.96 2.87
N LYS A 17 -11.55 34.70 1.61
CA LYS A 17 -12.85 34.13 1.25
C LYS A 17 -13.12 32.92 2.14
N ALA A 18 -14.19 32.96 2.94
CA ALA A 18 -14.52 31.88 3.86
C ALA A 18 -14.72 30.59 3.06
N MET A 19 -13.86 29.60 3.33
CA MET A 19 -13.90 28.31 2.66
C MET A 19 -15.27 27.65 2.88
N THR A 20 -15.89 27.13 1.82
CA THR A 20 -17.18 26.45 1.92
C THR A 20 -17.05 25.16 2.74
N LEU A 21 -18.15 24.67 3.31
CA LEU A 21 -18.14 23.44 4.10
C LEU A 21 -17.68 22.20 3.29
N ALA A 22 -17.97 22.17 1.98
CA ALA A 22 -17.49 21.13 1.08
C ALA A 22 -15.98 21.24 0.79
N GLU A 23 -15.47 22.46 0.61
CA GLU A 23 -14.04 22.71 0.45
C GLU A 23 -13.27 22.43 1.74
N ARG A 24 -13.86 22.78 2.90
CA ARG A 24 -13.31 22.49 4.23
C ARG A 24 -13.27 20.98 4.49
N ARG A 25 -14.31 20.24 4.10
CA ARG A 25 -14.31 18.76 4.16
C ARG A 25 -13.27 18.15 3.23
N LYS A 26 -13.14 18.65 1.99
CA LYS A 26 -12.09 18.22 1.05
C LYS A 26 -10.69 18.59 1.50
N GLN A 27 -10.52 19.72 2.19
CA GLN A 27 -9.25 20.13 2.79
C GLN A 27 -8.92 19.23 3.98
N ILE A 28 -9.83 19.04 4.94
CA ILE A 28 -9.61 18.15 6.09
C ILE A 28 -9.34 16.70 5.63
N THR A 29 -10.02 16.26 4.58
CA THR A 29 -9.73 14.97 3.95
C THR A 29 -8.33 14.98 3.36
N ARG A 30 -7.94 15.99 2.56
CA ARG A 30 -6.57 16.12 2.03
C ARG A 30 -5.48 16.25 3.11
N ASP A 31 -5.73 16.97 4.19
CA ASP A 31 -4.79 17.17 5.29
C ASP A 31 -4.64 15.91 6.13
N ARG A 32 -5.72 15.12 6.31
CA ARG A 32 -5.63 13.73 6.81
C ARG A 32 -4.90 12.81 5.82
N LEU A 33 -5.06 13.02 4.51
CA LEU A 33 -4.41 12.24 3.44
C LEU A 33 -2.94 12.61 3.20
N GLY A 34 -2.47 13.77 3.67
CA GLY A 34 -1.04 14.08 3.79
C GLY A 34 -0.32 13.17 4.81
N THR A 35 -1.10 12.47 5.63
CA THR A 35 -0.71 11.34 6.48
C THR A 35 -1.36 10.05 5.93
N SER A 36 -1.25 9.80 4.61
CA SER A 36 -1.75 8.55 4.05
C SER A 36 -1.07 7.36 4.72
N ALA A 37 -1.82 6.30 5.01
CA ALA A 37 -1.28 5.07 5.56
C ALA A 37 -0.07 4.57 4.74
N ALA A 38 -0.16 4.69 3.40
CA ALA A 38 0.92 4.40 2.47
C ALA A 38 2.22 5.17 2.79
N SER A 39 2.14 6.43 3.22
CA SER A 39 3.30 7.28 3.53
C SER A 39 4.16 6.72 4.66
N ASP A 40 3.51 6.15 5.69
CA ASP A 40 4.22 5.61 6.85
C ASP A 40 5.00 4.34 6.48
N TYR A 41 4.43 3.49 5.63
CA TYR A 41 5.13 2.32 5.09
C TYR A 41 6.26 2.77 4.16
N MET A 42 5.96 3.65 3.21
CA MET A 42 6.95 4.18 2.27
C MET A 42 8.20 4.75 2.96
N LYS A 43 8.06 5.45 4.09
CA LYS A 43 9.18 6.06 4.83
C LYS A 43 9.98 5.09 5.71
N ALA A 44 9.59 3.82 5.80
CA ALA A 44 10.22 2.82 6.67
C ALA A 44 10.91 1.64 5.90
N PRO A 45 11.73 1.91 4.86
CA PRO A 45 12.46 0.89 4.07
C PRO A 45 13.33 -0.03 4.93
N GLY A 46 13.49 -1.29 4.47
CA GLY A 46 14.39 -2.26 5.08
C GLY A 46 13.89 -2.95 6.34
N ARG A 47 12.62 -2.74 6.75
CA ARG A 47 12.04 -3.47 7.88
C ARG A 47 11.81 -4.93 7.54
N LYS A 48 12.80 -5.77 7.88
CA LYS A 48 12.71 -7.23 7.79
C LYS A 48 11.60 -7.76 8.70
N PRO A 49 11.00 -8.92 8.37
CA PRO A 49 9.99 -9.55 9.21
C PRO A 49 10.60 -9.96 10.55
N THR A 50 9.91 -9.66 11.65
CA THR A 50 10.32 -10.06 13.01
C THR A 50 9.59 -11.31 13.51
N GLY A 51 8.49 -11.69 12.86
CA GLY A 51 7.71 -12.89 13.13
C GLY A 51 7.90 -14.00 12.08
N LYS A 52 7.30 -15.16 12.33
CA LYS A 52 7.28 -16.25 11.35
C LYS A 52 6.21 -15.95 10.28
N PRO A 53 6.52 -16.12 8.99
CA PRO A 53 5.52 -16.09 7.92
C PRO A 53 4.39 -17.10 8.17
N VAL A 54 3.17 -16.73 7.81
CA VAL A 54 2.00 -17.61 7.92
C VAL A 54 1.93 -18.53 6.71
N ARG A 55 1.61 -19.80 6.91
CA ARG A 55 1.30 -20.68 5.78
C ARG A 55 -0.18 -20.51 5.42
N PRO A 56 -0.53 -20.23 4.15
CA PRO A 56 -1.91 -20.22 3.72
C PRO A 56 -2.54 -21.60 4.01
N ASN A 57 -3.61 -21.58 4.79
CA ASN A 57 -4.53 -22.70 4.98
C ASN A 57 -5.47 -22.73 3.77
N GLY A 58 -5.90 -23.94 3.38
CA GLY A 58 -6.45 -24.29 2.06
C GLY A 58 -7.78 -23.68 1.64
N HIS A 59 -8.11 -22.46 2.09
CA HIS A 59 -9.11 -21.63 1.45
C HIS A 59 -8.58 -21.18 0.08
N GLU A 60 -9.38 -21.40 -0.96
CA GLU A 60 -8.99 -21.06 -2.32
C GLU A 60 -9.24 -19.57 -2.59
N ALA A 61 -8.26 -18.90 -3.19
CA ALA A 61 -8.49 -17.56 -3.71
C ALA A 61 -9.47 -17.65 -4.89
N THR A 62 -10.22 -16.58 -5.14
CA THR A 62 -11.16 -16.56 -6.28
C THR A 62 -10.52 -15.98 -7.53
N ARG A 63 -9.39 -15.29 -7.40
CA ARG A 63 -8.68 -14.62 -8.50
C ARG A 63 -7.16 -14.74 -8.37
N GLY A 64 -6.48 -14.63 -9.50
CA GLY A 64 -5.03 -14.54 -9.59
C GLY A 64 -4.29 -15.86 -9.30
N PRO A 65 -2.98 -15.81 -9.07
CA PRO A 65 -2.12 -16.99 -8.94
C PRO A 65 -2.52 -17.90 -7.78
N ALA A 66 -3.00 -17.34 -6.67
CA ALA A 66 -3.45 -18.11 -5.52
C ALA A 66 -4.75 -18.91 -5.79
N ALA A 67 -5.46 -18.61 -6.89
CA ALA A 67 -6.64 -19.35 -7.34
C ALA A 67 -6.29 -20.48 -8.32
N GLN A 68 -5.05 -20.53 -8.81
CA GLN A 68 -4.61 -21.53 -9.77
C GLN A 68 -4.08 -22.76 -9.03
N SER A 69 -4.51 -23.95 -9.45
CA SER A 69 -3.96 -25.19 -8.90
C SER A 69 -2.45 -25.29 -9.23
N PRO A 70 -1.60 -25.85 -8.34
CA PRO A 70 -0.14 -25.89 -8.47
C PRO A 70 0.43 -26.55 -9.73
N SER A 71 -0.40 -27.14 -10.60
CA SER A 71 -0.01 -28.01 -11.71
C SER A 71 -0.13 -27.38 -13.09
N ALA A 72 -0.54 -26.12 -13.21
CA ALA A 72 -0.73 -25.47 -14.51
C ALA A 72 0.52 -24.73 -15.02
N VAL A 73 1.70 -25.35 -14.98
CA VAL A 73 2.87 -24.84 -15.72
C VAL A 73 2.68 -25.21 -17.20
N ARG A 74 2.29 -24.24 -18.03
CA ARG A 74 2.20 -24.43 -19.48
C ARG A 74 3.62 -24.63 -20.07
N PRO A 75 3.88 -25.71 -20.82
CA PRO A 75 5.16 -25.89 -21.51
C PRO A 75 5.41 -24.74 -22.50
N GLY A 76 6.60 -24.14 -22.48
CA GLY A 76 7.00 -23.08 -23.41
C GLY A 76 6.77 -21.64 -22.96
N VAL A 77 6.28 -21.42 -21.73
CA VAL A 77 6.24 -20.08 -21.11
C VAL A 77 7.60 -19.78 -20.48
N ALA A 78 8.05 -18.52 -20.52
CA ALA A 78 9.29 -18.12 -19.89
C ALA A 78 9.27 -18.50 -18.39
N ALA A 79 10.44 -18.68 -17.79
CA ALA A 79 10.53 -19.04 -16.38
C ALA A 79 9.73 -18.03 -15.54
N ALA A 80 8.72 -18.54 -14.83
CA ALA A 80 7.91 -17.73 -13.92
C ALA A 80 8.83 -16.93 -12.98
N PRO A 81 8.46 -15.69 -12.63
CA PRO A 81 9.29 -14.90 -11.74
C PRO A 81 9.48 -15.62 -10.41
N GLU A 82 10.64 -15.44 -9.80
CA GLU A 82 10.92 -15.97 -8.46
C GLU A 82 9.94 -15.37 -7.43
N ASN A 83 9.73 -16.07 -6.30
CA ASN A 83 8.92 -15.52 -5.21
C ASN A 83 9.63 -14.33 -4.55
N PRO A 84 8.91 -13.40 -3.88
CA PRO A 84 9.55 -12.39 -3.05
C PRO A 84 10.47 -13.03 -1.99
N THR A 85 11.63 -12.43 -1.73
CA THR A 85 12.61 -12.93 -0.75
C THR A 85 12.03 -12.95 0.67
N TRP A 86 11.27 -11.92 1.02
CA TRP A 86 10.49 -11.86 2.26
C TRP A 86 9.39 -10.81 2.16
N VAL A 87 8.36 -10.95 2.99
CA VAL A 87 7.32 -9.94 3.19
C VAL A 87 7.20 -9.65 4.68
N SER A 88 7.24 -8.39 5.08
CA SER A 88 7.03 -7.94 6.46
C SER A 88 5.66 -7.30 6.62
N SER A 89 5.23 -7.19 7.87
CA SER A 89 3.95 -6.62 8.25
C SER A 89 4.04 -5.90 9.59
N TRP A 90 3.35 -4.76 9.70
CA TRP A 90 3.06 -4.04 10.93
C TRP A 90 1.85 -3.14 10.74
N ALA A 91 1.28 -2.67 11.84
CA ALA A 91 0.15 -1.76 11.84
C ALA A 91 0.63 -0.33 12.13
N THR A 92 -0.06 0.65 11.58
CA THR A 92 0.22 2.06 11.81
C THR A 92 -1.03 2.75 12.32
N ALA A 93 -0.88 3.58 13.35
CA ALA A 93 -1.98 4.41 13.82
C ALA A 93 -2.27 5.51 12.79
N SER A 94 -3.41 5.42 12.11
CA SER A 94 -3.88 6.41 11.14
C SER A 94 -5.21 7.02 11.63
N PRO A 95 -5.34 8.36 11.74
CA PRO A 95 -6.55 8.96 12.29
C PRO A 95 -7.85 8.56 11.56
N GLY A 96 -8.68 7.75 12.23
CA GLY A 96 -9.97 7.29 11.71
C GLY A 96 -9.89 6.16 10.68
N LEU A 97 -8.73 5.51 10.54
CA LEU A 97 -8.51 4.37 9.66
C LEU A 97 -7.78 3.26 10.41
N LEU A 98 -8.22 2.03 10.19
CA LEU A 98 -7.44 0.84 10.52
C LEU A 98 -6.41 0.65 9.41
N SER A 99 -5.14 0.50 9.75
CA SER A 99 -4.06 0.44 8.76
C SER A 99 -3.04 -0.64 9.10
N ILE A 100 -2.85 -1.55 8.15
CA ILE A 100 -1.77 -2.53 8.14
C ILE A 100 -0.99 -2.42 6.84
N GLY A 101 0.27 -2.83 6.87
CA GLY A 101 1.13 -2.78 5.72
C GLY A 101 2.50 -3.31 6.06
N GLY A 102 3.44 -3.11 5.15
CA GLY A 102 4.79 -3.55 5.37
C GLY A 102 5.57 -3.58 4.08
N HIS A 103 6.67 -4.33 4.07
CA HIS A 103 7.64 -4.27 2.99
C HIS A 103 7.76 -5.61 2.28
N VAL A 104 8.14 -5.53 1.02
CA VAL A 104 8.40 -6.68 0.18
C VAL A 104 9.83 -6.56 -0.31
N LYS A 105 10.64 -7.56 -0.02
CA LYS A 105 11.96 -7.70 -0.64
C LYS A 105 11.85 -8.56 -1.87
N LEU A 106 12.40 -8.05 -2.95
CA LEU A 106 12.42 -8.72 -4.23
C LEU A 106 13.76 -9.45 -4.41
N PRO A 107 13.78 -10.54 -5.20
CA PRO A 107 15.04 -11.21 -5.55
C PRO A 107 15.83 -10.43 -6.62
N LYS A 108 15.15 -9.54 -7.37
CA LYS A 108 15.73 -8.64 -8.38
C LYS A 108 15.15 -7.23 -8.22
N ARG A 109 15.66 -6.26 -8.99
CA ARG A 109 15.13 -4.90 -8.95
C ARG A 109 13.65 -4.83 -9.35
N GLY A 110 12.90 -3.94 -8.73
CA GLY A 110 11.46 -3.74 -8.95
C GLY A 110 11.08 -3.44 -10.40
N SER A 111 11.96 -2.78 -11.15
CA SER A 111 11.75 -2.48 -12.57
C SER A 111 11.61 -3.71 -13.48
N THR A 112 12.12 -4.87 -13.05
CA THR A 112 12.04 -6.15 -13.78
C THR A 112 10.61 -6.71 -13.80
N TYR A 113 9.78 -6.37 -12.83
CA TYR A 113 8.42 -6.89 -12.70
C TYR A 113 7.40 -5.97 -13.38
N SER A 114 6.33 -6.56 -13.92
CA SER A 114 5.22 -5.83 -14.55
C SER A 114 4.13 -5.43 -13.57
N GLY A 115 4.16 -5.97 -12.35
CA GLY A 115 3.17 -5.78 -11.32
C GLY A 115 3.27 -6.89 -10.27
N MET A 116 2.25 -6.98 -9.42
CA MET A 116 2.17 -7.95 -8.34
C MET A 116 0.70 -8.35 -8.10
N TRP A 117 0.48 -9.58 -7.64
CA TRP A 117 -0.79 -9.94 -7.01
C TRP A 117 -0.67 -9.76 -5.51
N PHE A 118 -1.66 -9.07 -4.95
CA PHE A 118 -1.73 -8.68 -3.55
C PHE A 118 -2.98 -9.28 -2.90
N TYR A 119 -2.75 -10.05 -1.85
CA TYR A 119 -3.80 -10.63 -1.03
C TYR A 119 -3.61 -10.23 0.43
N VAL A 120 -4.72 -10.01 1.13
CA VAL A 120 -4.76 -9.91 2.60
C VAL A 120 -5.71 -10.96 3.10
N LEU A 121 -5.23 -11.76 4.05
CA LEU A 121 -5.96 -12.84 4.68
C LEU A 121 -6.06 -12.59 6.18
N ASP A 122 -7.16 -13.03 6.80
CA ASP A 122 -7.28 -13.05 8.25
C ASP A 122 -6.50 -14.23 8.88
N GLU A 123 -6.41 -14.29 10.21
CA GLU A 123 -5.75 -15.39 10.94
C GLU A 123 -6.33 -16.78 10.62
N ALA A 124 -7.57 -16.84 10.16
CA ALA A 124 -8.25 -18.07 9.74
C ALA A 124 -8.10 -18.34 8.24
N GLY A 125 -7.31 -17.57 7.49
CA GLY A 125 -7.07 -17.79 6.06
C GLY A 125 -8.13 -17.27 5.11
N ASN A 126 -9.13 -16.54 5.60
CA ASN A 126 -10.15 -16.00 4.72
C ASN A 126 -9.58 -14.80 3.98
N PHE A 127 -9.75 -14.78 2.66
CA PHE A 127 -9.34 -13.65 1.85
C PHE A 127 -10.25 -12.44 2.11
N VAL A 128 -9.64 -11.36 2.54
CA VAL A 128 -10.28 -10.06 2.79
C VAL A 128 -10.04 -9.11 1.62
N ILE A 129 -8.85 -9.18 1.01
CA ILE A 129 -8.45 -8.41 -0.17
C ILE A 129 -7.83 -9.37 -1.19
N GLN A 130 -8.20 -9.20 -2.46
CA GLN A 130 -7.58 -9.91 -3.59
C GLN A 130 -7.48 -8.95 -4.77
N GLN A 131 -6.28 -8.51 -5.14
CA GLN A 131 -6.09 -7.46 -6.14
C GLN A 131 -4.83 -7.68 -6.98
N GLU A 132 -4.93 -7.45 -8.29
CA GLU A 132 -3.77 -7.28 -9.15
C GLU A 132 -3.35 -5.81 -9.11
N ILE A 133 -2.08 -5.57 -8.82
CA ILE A 133 -1.45 -4.25 -8.83
C ILE A 133 -0.48 -4.20 -10.00
N LYS A 134 -0.78 -3.36 -10.99
CA LYS A 134 0.09 -3.15 -12.14
C LYS A 134 1.17 -2.14 -11.80
N LYS A 135 2.37 -2.34 -12.36
CA LYS A 135 3.46 -1.36 -12.30
C LYS A 135 2.96 0.01 -12.78
N SER A 136 3.25 1.03 -12.01
CA SER A 136 3.00 2.42 -12.34
C SER A 136 4.26 3.23 -12.05
N THR A 137 4.56 4.21 -12.91
CA THR A 137 5.71 5.11 -12.74
C THR A 137 5.35 6.44 -12.09
N GLY A 138 4.12 6.54 -11.55
CA GLY A 138 3.65 7.74 -10.85
C GLY A 138 4.39 8.00 -9.53
N ASP A 139 4.01 9.08 -8.86
CA ASP A 139 4.49 9.35 -7.50
C ASP A 139 3.50 8.74 -6.48
N PRO A 140 3.93 7.77 -5.65
CA PRO A 140 3.04 7.18 -4.65
C PRO A 140 2.80 8.08 -3.42
N VAL A 141 3.55 9.18 -3.26
CA VAL A 141 3.44 10.11 -2.11
C VAL A 141 2.03 10.72 -1.99
N GLY A 142 1.23 10.70 -3.06
CA GLY A 142 -0.15 11.15 -3.09
C GLY A 142 -1.19 10.05 -3.34
N ASP A 143 -0.82 8.76 -3.29
CA ASP A 143 -1.79 7.68 -3.52
C ASP A 143 -2.82 7.65 -2.37
N THR A 144 -4.10 7.65 -2.76
CA THR A 144 -5.25 7.66 -1.85
C THR A 144 -6.00 6.34 -1.88
N SER A 145 -5.51 5.36 -2.64
CA SER A 145 -6.08 4.03 -2.70
C SER A 145 -6.03 3.39 -1.31
N PRO A 146 -7.13 2.76 -0.85
CA PRO A 146 -7.15 2.10 0.46
C PRO A 146 -6.18 0.92 0.53
N THR A 147 -5.84 0.34 -0.61
CA THR A 147 -4.97 -0.83 -0.72
C THR A 147 -4.00 -0.62 -1.87
N GLY A 148 -2.78 -1.15 -1.73
CA GLY A 148 -1.81 -1.07 -2.80
C GLY A 148 -0.48 -1.74 -2.48
N VAL A 149 0.32 -1.89 -3.53
CA VAL A 149 1.73 -2.28 -3.44
C VAL A 149 2.50 -1.39 -4.41
N TRP A 150 3.62 -0.84 -3.96
CA TRP A 150 4.43 0.05 -4.79
C TRP A 150 5.91 -0.23 -4.61
N CYS A 151 6.61 -0.45 -5.72
CA CYS A 151 8.05 -0.66 -5.69
C CYS A 151 8.81 0.66 -5.88
N TYR A 152 9.82 0.87 -5.05
CA TYR A 152 10.61 2.09 -5.10
C TYR A 152 11.29 2.28 -6.46
N ASP A 153 11.73 1.19 -7.10
CA ASP A 153 12.37 1.21 -8.41
C ASP A 153 11.41 1.57 -9.57
N TRP A 154 10.11 1.76 -9.29
CA TRP A 154 9.17 2.31 -10.27
C TRP A 154 9.18 3.84 -10.30
N TRP A 155 9.73 4.46 -9.27
CA TRP A 155 9.85 5.91 -9.14
C TRP A 155 11.27 6.34 -9.54
N SER A 156 11.38 7.02 -10.68
CA SER A 156 12.67 7.28 -11.35
C SER A 156 13.65 8.22 -10.63
N SER A 157 13.32 8.73 -9.44
CA SER A 157 14.14 9.70 -8.72
C SER A 157 13.94 9.65 -7.20
N ASN A 158 14.32 8.53 -6.59
CA ASN A 158 14.36 8.39 -5.14
C ASN A 158 15.65 7.70 -4.68
N SER A 159 15.95 7.78 -3.38
CA SER A 159 17.11 7.17 -2.75
C SER A 159 16.80 5.83 -2.05
N TYR A 160 15.60 5.27 -2.27
CA TYR A 160 15.19 4.02 -1.66
C TYR A 160 15.78 2.80 -2.38
N PRO A 161 15.82 1.62 -1.73
CA PRO A 161 16.35 0.41 -2.34
C PRO A 161 15.58 0.00 -3.60
N THR A 162 16.30 -0.33 -4.67
CA THR A 162 15.72 -0.70 -5.97
C THR A 162 15.09 -2.10 -5.99
N ASP A 163 15.31 -2.90 -4.96
CA ASP A 163 14.80 -4.26 -4.81
C ASP A 163 13.76 -4.36 -3.69
N GLU A 164 13.16 -3.24 -3.30
CA GLU A 164 12.10 -3.20 -2.29
C GLU A 164 10.83 -2.53 -2.79
N CYS A 165 9.72 -2.97 -2.22
CA CYS A 165 8.40 -2.38 -2.35
C CYS A 165 7.79 -2.21 -0.97
N PHE A 166 6.81 -1.34 -0.85
CA PHE A 166 5.94 -1.27 0.31
C PHE A 166 4.52 -1.62 -0.10
N TRP A 167 3.75 -2.15 0.85
CA TRP A 167 2.35 -2.48 0.66
C TRP A 167 1.51 -1.93 1.81
N TRP A 168 0.25 -1.67 1.55
CA TRP A 168 -0.69 -1.20 2.57
C TRP A 168 -2.10 -1.72 2.29
N ALA A 169 -2.86 -1.85 3.37
CA ALA A 169 -4.29 -2.04 3.37
C ALA A 169 -4.89 -1.22 4.50
N SER A 170 -5.89 -0.41 4.16
CA SER A 170 -6.49 0.53 5.09
C SER A 170 -7.97 0.72 4.80
N ASN A 171 -8.78 0.85 5.84
CA ASN A 171 -10.18 1.22 5.71
C ASN A 171 -10.68 1.97 6.94
N ALA A 172 -11.76 2.72 6.76
CA ALA A 172 -12.52 3.25 7.89
C ALA A 172 -13.17 2.12 8.71
N LEU A 173 -13.57 2.43 9.94
CA LEU A 173 -14.29 1.49 10.80
C LEU A 173 -15.51 0.88 10.09
N GLY A 174 -15.69 -0.44 10.24
CA GLY A 174 -16.76 -1.21 9.57
C GLY A 174 -16.40 -1.68 8.15
N GLY A 175 -15.18 -1.43 7.68
CA GLY A 175 -14.66 -2.00 6.44
C GLY A 175 -14.11 -3.43 6.60
N PRO A 176 -13.36 -3.91 5.59
CA PRO A 176 -12.85 -5.29 5.56
C PRO A 176 -11.86 -5.62 6.70
N LEU A 177 -10.99 -4.68 7.05
CA LEU A 177 -10.18 -4.78 8.27
C LEU A 177 -11.03 -4.37 9.48
N GLN A 178 -10.90 -5.15 10.54
CA GLN A 178 -11.59 -4.96 11.81
C GLN A 178 -10.57 -4.74 12.93
N ASP A 179 -10.91 -3.85 13.85
CA ASP A 179 -10.08 -3.50 15.01
C ASP A 179 -9.83 -4.73 15.89
N GLY A 180 -8.59 -4.92 16.34
CA GLY A 180 -8.17 -6.06 17.15
C GLY A 180 -8.14 -7.40 16.41
N LYS A 181 -8.39 -7.43 15.10
CA LYS A 181 -8.25 -8.65 14.28
C LYS A 181 -6.86 -8.71 13.64
N LYS A 182 -6.39 -9.95 13.44
CA LYS A 182 -5.08 -10.21 12.85
C LYS A 182 -5.17 -10.60 11.40
N TYR A 183 -4.22 -10.10 10.63
CA TYR A 183 -4.14 -10.27 9.19
C TYR A 183 -2.70 -10.51 8.75
N TYR A 184 -2.52 -11.08 7.56
CA TYR A 184 -1.24 -11.17 6.89
C TYR A 184 -1.39 -10.94 5.39
N ALA A 185 -0.32 -10.45 4.75
CA ALA A 185 -0.27 -10.32 3.31
C ALA A 185 0.26 -11.59 2.66
N TRP A 186 -0.20 -11.88 1.45
CA TRP A 186 0.37 -12.87 0.56
C TRP A 186 0.60 -12.23 -0.81
N ILE A 187 1.85 -12.20 -1.26
CA ILE A 187 2.27 -11.39 -2.41
C ILE A 187 2.97 -12.25 -3.45
N PHE A 188 2.58 -12.05 -4.70
CA PHE A 188 3.12 -12.73 -5.87
C PHE A 188 3.67 -11.70 -6.85
N LEU A 189 4.78 -12.03 -7.53
CA LEU A 189 5.40 -11.16 -8.52
C LEU A 189 4.86 -11.49 -9.92
N ASN A 190 4.63 -10.48 -10.76
CA ASN A 190 4.23 -10.67 -12.16
C ASN A 190 5.37 -10.32 -13.11
N SER A 191 5.51 -11.09 -14.18
CA SER A 191 6.38 -10.83 -15.32
C SER A 191 5.61 -10.18 -16.48
N SER A 192 6.34 -9.59 -17.43
CA SER A 192 5.74 -8.93 -18.61
C SER A 192 4.98 -9.87 -19.54
N ASP A 193 5.27 -11.17 -19.50
CA ASP A 193 4.56 -12.21 -20.23
C ASP A 193 3.24 -12.65 -19.57
N GLY A 194 2.87 -12.02 -18.45
CA GLY A 194 1.67 -12.33 -17.68
C GLY A 194 1.80 -13.53 -16.74
N SER A 195 2.98 -14.16 -16.66
CA SER A 195 3.25 -15.18 -15.64
C SER A 195 3.40 -14.56 -14.25
N SER A 196 3.08 -15.34 -13.23
CA SER A 196 3.24 -14.94 -11.83
C SER A 196 4.11 -15.95 -11.08
N SER A 197 4.71 -15.49 -9.98
CA SER A 197 5.52 -16.34 -9.13
C SER A 197 4.71 -17.55 -8.63
N PRO A 198 5.29 -18.74 -8.49
CA PRO A 198 4.50 -19.96 -8.31
C PRO A 198 3.84 -20.07 -6.93
N GLN A 199 4.46 -19.52 -5.87
CA GLN A 199 3.96 -19.69 -4.50
C GLN A 199 3.73 -18.35 -3.79
N GLY A 200 4.31 -17.26 -4.31
CA GLY A 200 4.36 -15.99 -3.61
C GLY A 200 5.08 -16.11 -2.28
N THR A 201 4.95 -15.08 -1.45
CA THR A 201 5.52 -15.04 -0.10
C THR A 201 4.55 -14.36 0.86
N THR A 202 4.42 -14.90 2.06
CA THR A 202 3.53 -14.38 3.10
C THR A 202 4.27 -13.55 4.13
N SER A 203 3.56 -12.60 4.74
CA SER A 203 4.03 -11.86 5.91
C SER A 203 3.72 -12.61 7.22
N PRO A 204 4.32 -12.18 8.35
CA PRO A 204 3.79 -12.51 9.67
C PRO A 204 2.37 -11.95 9.88
N LEU A 205 1.67 -12.46 10.90
CA LEU A 205 0.41 -11.87 11.37
C LEU A 205 0.66 -10.51 12.02
N VAL A 206 -0.24 -9.58 11.76
CA VAL A 206 -0.29 -8.26 12.38
C VAL A 206 -1.72 -7.97 12.82
N GLU A 207 -1.87 -7.41 14.02
CA GLU A 207 -3.16 -6.93 14.53
C GLU A 207 -3.46 -5.54 13.97
N ALA A 208 -4.63 -5.36 13.35
CA ALA A 208 -5.08 -4.07 12.82
C ALA A 208 -5.62 -3.18 13.94
N PHE A 209 -5.21 -1.92 13.93
CA PHE A 209 -5.69 -0.82 14.78
C PHE A 209 -5.54 0.52 14.04
#